data_AF-A0A4Q5LKA9-F1
#
_entry.id   AF-A0A4Q5LKA9-F1
#
_cell.length_a   1.000
_cell.length_b   1.000
_cell.length_c   1.000
_cell.angle_alpha   90.00
_cell.angle_beta   90.00
_cell.angle_gamma   90.00
#
_symmetry.space_group_name_H-M   'P 1'
#
loop_
_entity.id
_entity.type
_entity.pdbx_description
1 polymer ?
#
loop_
_entity_poly.entity_id
_entity_poly.type
_entity_poly.pdbx_seq_one_letter_code
_entity_poly.pdbx_strand_id
1 'polypeptide(L)'
;MPESIFDQPLSDQSGRSAQRGFIYQNHLGARFCLEMLLDATLHQVWMESHDDITLLWQTGTPEAICEFVQVKHMELPSRWTVEKITYREGGNVGTSLCEKSLAQSRHQEKARFRIATSYDVHDKLKPIKLPLGSPERIAQQTQIHELITSIGRRFNGSMPFSPNGEDITYWTENCWWEKCPDSIEALEALNIQLLNQVLRVKGLRLEIEHRDELYLQLLNKVVRCSYQEPYRVRTNFKLERQQLTDWLIERVNAFNQGLADSNSLSAKLRDAGFSAETIAMAQELKLKYVGETLSNDFCEGRTLRLLEGEILGALLDLRTEKYSPGSTLSPREFHDLCVQTAKAILQGDTLHNRAIGDKPIPGFLAVGYMYQATDRCFVQFVNPT
;
A
#
# COMPACT_ATOMS: atom_id res chain seq x y z
N MET A 1 -26.07 -14.25 19.52
CA MET A 1 -25.91 -14.05 18.07
C MET A 1 -24.65 -13.24 17.89
N PRO A 2 -23.71 -13.64 17.01
CA PRO A 2 -22.55 -12.81 16.72
C PRO A 2 -22.99 -11.46 16.15
N GLU A 3 -22.29 -10.39 16.53
CA GLU A 3 -22.53 -9.05 16.00
C GLU A 3 -21.90 -8.92 14.60
N SER A 4 -22.43 -7.99 13.81
CA SER A 4 -21.86 -7.64 12.51
C SER A 4 -20.44 -7.09 12.67
N ILE A 5 -19.58 -7.38 11.70
CA ILE A 5 -18.23 -6.79 11.60
C ILE A 5 -18.25 -5.26 11.58
N PHE A 6 -19.34 -4.64 11.13
CA PHE A 6 -19.51 -3.18 11.10
C PHE A 6 -19.67 -2.59 12.51
N ASP A 7 -20.18 -3.38 13.45
CA ASP A 7 -20.54 -2.94 14.80
C ASP A 7 -19.44 -3.25 15.82
N GLN A 8 -18.67 -4.31 15.60
CA GLN A 8 -17.62 -4.74 16.53
C GLN A 8 -16.40 -3.79 16.59
N PRO A 9 -15.76 -3.66 17.77
CA PRO A 9 -14.47 -2.99 17.89
C PRO A 9 -13.36 -3.79 17.19
N LEU A 10 -12.36 -3.08 16.65
CA LEU A 10 -11.18 -3.72 16.07
C LEU A 10 -10.38 -4.46 17.15
N SER A 11 -9.84 -5.62 16.80
CA SER A 11 -9.38 -6.60 17.80
C SER A 11 -7.87 -6.73 18.00
N ASP A 12 -7.04 -6.00 17.29
CA ASP A 12 -5.60 -5.97 17.53
C ASP A 12 -5.00 -4.71 16.89
N GLN A 13 -4.13 -3.99 17.61
CA GLN A 13 -3.47 -2.78 17.13
C GLN A 13 -1.95 -2.94 16.97
N SER A 14 -1.43 -4.14 17.26
CA SER A 14 0.01 -4.39 17.25
C SER A 14 0.65 -4.06 15.89
N GLY A 15 -0.02 -4.35 14.77
CA GLY A 15 0.40 -3.98 13.41
C GLY A 15 0.46 -2.46 13.15
N ARG A 16 -0.54 -1.70 13.62
CA ARG A 16 -0.63 -0.24 13.39
C ARG A 16 0.45 0.57 14.12
N SER A 17 0.95 0.06 15.24
CA SER A 17 1.97 0.74 16.07
C SER A 17 3.41 0.64 15.55
N ALA A 18 3.69 -0.29 14.65
CA ALA A 18 4.97 -0.38 13.97
C ALA A 18 5.03 0.70 12.87
N GLN A 19 5.69 1.83 13.14
CA GLN A 19 5.90 2.94 12.19
C GLN A 19 6.69 2.53 10.91
N ARG A 20 6.96 1.24 10.67
CA ARG A 20 7.97 0.74 9.73
C ARG A 20 7.55 -0.65 9.21
N GLY A 21 7.49 -0.84 7.88
CA GLY A 21 7.67 -2.18 7.28
C GLY A 21 6.56 -2.80 6.40
N PHE A 22 5.36 -2.20 6.25
CA PHE A 22 4.24 -2.85 5.53
C PHE A 22 4.11 -2.46 4.05
N ILE A 23 5.21 -2.15 3.36
CA ILE A 23 5.20 -1.68 1.96
C ILE A 23 4.49 -2.69 1.06
N TYR A 24 4.89 -3.96 1.15
CA TYR A 24 4.33 -5.04 0.34
C TYR A 24 2.81 -5.19 0.54
N GLN A 25 2.36 -5.09 1.79
CA GLN A 25 0.94 -5.13 2.13
C GLN A 25 0.19 -3.90 1.59
N ASN A 26 0.78 -2.70 1.63
CA ASN A 26 0.17 -1.51 1.03
C ASN A 26 0.01 -1.66 -0.49
N HIS A 27 1.01 -2.23 -1.18
CA HIS A 27 0.88 -2.55 -2.61
C HIS A 27 -0.20 -3.61 -2.88
N LEU A 28 -0.36 -4.62 -2.02
CA LEU A 28 -1.49 -5.56 -2.11
C LEU A 28 -2.83 -4.88 -1.82
N GLY A 29 -2.88 -3.95 -0.87
CA GLY A 29 -4.07 -3.13 -0.61
C GLY A 29 -4.46 -2.29 -1.83
N ALA A 30 -3.48 -1.69 -2.51
CA ALA A 30 -3.70 -0.97 -3.76
C ALA A 30 -4.19 -1.90 -4.88
N ARG A 31 -3.65 -3.12 -4.96
CA ARG A 31 -4.15 -4.16 -5.88
C ARG A 31 -5.63 -4.46 -5.64
N PHE A 32 -6.02 -4.71 -4.39
CA PHE A 32 -7.42 -4.97 -4.04
C PHE A 32 -8.33 -3.79 -4.32
N CYS A 33 -7.84 -2.56 -4.18
CA CYS A 33 -8.58 -1.37 -4.59
C CYS A 33 -8.83 -1.34 -6.12
N LEU A 34 -7.85 -1.75 -6.92
CA LEU A 34 -8.01 -1.85 -8.39
C LEU A 34 -8.95 -3.00 -8.78
N GLU A 35 -8.81 -4.17 -8.15
CA GLU A 35 -9.73 -5.30 -8.31
C GLU A 35 -11.16 -4.89 -7.92
N MET A 36 -11.33 -4.15 -6.82
CA MET A 36 -12.61 -3.59 -6.38
C MET A 36 -13.21 -2.63 -7.41
N LEU A 37 -12.44 -2.04 -8.32
CA LEU A 37 -12.98 -1.21 -9.41
C LEU A 37 -13.38 -2.02 -10.65
N LEU A 38 -12.85 -3.25 -10.78
CA LEU A 38 -13.14 -4.19 -11.86
C LEU A 38 -14.30 -5.15 -11.51
N ASP A 39 -14.37 -5.60 -10.26
CA ASP A 39 -15.37 -6.54 -9.78
C ASP A 39 -16.40 -5.83 -8.89
N ALA A 40 -17.65 -5.77 -9.34
CA ALA A 40 -18.73 -5.10 -8.63
C ALA A 40 -19.18 -5.82 -7.36
N THR A 41 -18.78 -7.08 -7.18
CA THR A 41 -19.10 -7.85 -5.97
C THR A 41 -18.18 -7.50 -4.80
N LEU A 42 -17.00 -6.93 -5.04
CA LEU A 42 -16.14 -6.37 -4.00
C LEU A 42 -16.57 -4.92 -3.71
N HIS A 43 -17.01 -4.65 -2.49
CA HIS A 43 -17.59 -3.35 -2.13
C HIS A 43 -16.68 -2.48 -1.29
N GLN A 44 -15.90 -3.09 -0.38
CA GLN A 44 -15.00 -2.35 0.50
C GLN A 44 -13.69 -3.10 0.70
N VAL A 45 -12.62 -2.32 0.80
CA VAL A 45 -11.27 -2.78 1.19
C VAL A 45 -10.89 -2.05 2.47
N TRP A 46 -10.59 -2.80 3.52
CA TRP A 46 -10.25 -2.25 4.83
C TRP A 46 -8.80 -2.57 5.16
N MET A 47 -8.05 -1.56 5.60
CA MET A 47 -6.63 -1.69 5.92
C MET A 47 -6.43 -1.84 7.44
N GLU A 48 -5.58 -2.78 7.86
CA GLU A 48 -5.10 -2.94 9.25
C GLU A 48 -6.22 -3.10 10.29
N SER A 49 -7.37 -3.66 9.92
CA SER A 49 -8.60 -3.58 10.74
C SER A 49 -8.79 -4.81 11.64
N HIS A 50 -9.30 -5.90 11.06
CA HIS A 50 -9.47 -7.18 11.74
C HIS A 50 -8.33 -8.16 11.42
N ASP A 51 -7.71 -7.99 10.24
CA ASP A 51 -6.48 -8.65 9.78
C ASP A 51 -5.67 -7.63 8.98
N ASP A 52 -4.57 -8.06 8.34
CA ASP A 52 -3.71 -7.20 7.52
C ASP A 52 -4.55 -6.41 6.47
N ILE A 53 -5.43 -7.11 5.75
CA ILE A 53 -6.45 -6.50 4.86
C ILE A 53 -7.77 -7.26 5.02
N THR A 54 -8.91 -6.56 5.01
CA THR A 54 -10.24 -7.18 5.03
C THR A 54 -11.02 -6.76 3.78
N LEU A 55 -11.59 -7.73 3.07
CA LEU A 55 -12.38 -7.52 1.86
C LEU A 55 -13.85 -7.85 2.13
N LEU A 56 -14.73 -6.92 1.77
CA LEU A 56 -16.17 -7.05 1.99
C LEU A 56 -16.85 -7.32 0.65
N TRP A 57 -17.38 -8.52 0.49
CA TRP A 57 -18.02 -8.98 -0.73
C TRP A 57 -19.55 -9.05 -0.57
N GLN A 58 -20.25 -8.58 -1.60
CA GLN A 58 -21.70 -8.75 -1.77
C GLN A 58 -21.95 -9.58 -3.03
N THR A 59 -22.21 -10.86 -2.85
CA THR A 59 -22.28 -11.83 -3.95
C THR A 59 -23.71 -12.07 -4.47
N GLY A 60 -24.61 -11.10 -4.31
CA GLY A 60 -26.03 -11.22 -4.68
C GLY A 60 -26.85 -12.16 -3.78
N THR A 61 -26.20 -12.87 -2.87
CA THR A 61 -26.80 -13.62 -1.76
C THR A 61 -27.17 -12.68 -0.59
N PRO A 62 -28.09 -13.08 0.30
CA PRO A 62 -28.44 -12.29 1.49
C PRO A 62 -27.26 -12.12 2.45
N GLU A 63 -26.36 -13.09 2.49
CA GLU A 63 -25.18 -13.08 3.35
C GLU A 63 -24.03 -12.33 2.68
N ALA A 64 -23.57 -11.28 3.34
CA ALA A 64 -22.29 -10.64 3.03
C ALA A 64 -21.14 -11.56 3.47
N ILE A 65 -20.02 -11.46 2.75
CA ILE A 65 -18.83 -12.26 3.01
C ILE A 65 -17.69 -11.33 3.43
N CYS A 66 -17.08 -11.64 4.56
CA CYS A 66 -15.85 -11.01 5.03
C CYS A 66 -14.69 -11.92 4.72
N GLU A 67 -13.80 -11.50 3.82
CA GLU A 67 -12.56 -12.20 3.55
C GLU A 67 -11.41 -11.53 4.30
N PHE A 68 -10.80 -12.29 5.21
CA PHE A 68 -9.66 -11.86 6.01
C PHE A 68 -8.38 -12.27 5.30
N VAL A 69 -7.65 -11.28 4.80
CA VAL A 69 -6.41 -11.47 4.08
C VAL A 69 -5.25 -11.25 5.03
N GLN A 70 -4.47 -12.30 5.23
CA GLN A 70 -3.23 -12.25 5.97
C GLN A 70 -2.04 -12.24 5.00
N VAL A 71 -1.25 -11.19 5.05
CA VAL A 71 -0.10 -10.95 4.18
C VAL A 71 1.17 -11.47 4.85
N LYS A 72 1.98 -12.23 4.10
CA LYS A 72 3.30 -12.69 4.55
C LYS A 72 4.35 -12.43 3.48
N HIS A 73 5.11 -11.36 3.70
CA HIS A 73 6.30 -11.02 2.94
C HIS A 73 7.51 -11.11 3.86
N MET A 74 8.22 -12.22 3.80
CA MET A 74 9.44 -12.46 4.58
C MET A 74 10.38 -13.31 3.74
N GLU A 75 11.69 -13.02 3.76
CA GLU A 75 12.71 -13.95 3.26
C GLU A 75 12.71 -15.22 4.11
N LEU A 76 11.82 -16.16 3.79
CA LEU A 76 11.79 -17.45 4.43
C LEU A 76 12.83 -18.37 3.77
N PRO A 77 13.64 -19.09 4.56
CA PRO A 77 14.62 -20.05 4.01
C PRO A 77 13.95 -21.25 3.32
N SER A 78 12.63 -21.40 3.44
CA SER A 78 11.88 -22.50 2.83
C SER A 78 10.41 -22.15 2.60
N ARG A 79 9.77 -22.89 1.68
CA ARG A 79 8.34 -22.81 1.38
C ARG A 79 7.45 -22.96 2.62
N TRP A 80 6.20 -22.54 2.52
CA TRP A 80 5.20 -22.74 3.56
C TRP A 80 4.79 -24.22 3.67
N THR A 81 4.70 -24.73 4.90
CA THR A 81 4.39 -26.14 5.18
C THR A 81 3.25 -26.24 6.18
N VAL A 82 2.61 -27.41 6.25
CA VAL A 82 1.59 -27.72 7.27
C VAL A 82 2.14 -27.49 8.69
N GLU A 83 3.41 -27.82 8.92
CA GLU A 83 4.09 -27.55 10.19
C GLU A 83 4.15 -26.06 10.52
N LYS A 84 4.56 -25.20 9.58
CA LYS A 84 4.66 -23.76 9.83
C LYS A 84 3.30 -23.13 10.12
N ILE A 85 2.26 -23.51 9.39
CA ILE A 85 0.93 -22.91 9.57
C ILE A 85 0.23 -23.37 10.86
N THR A 86 0.66 -24.51 11.42
CA THR A 86 0.14 -25.07 12.69
C THR A 86 1.08 -24.84 13.87
N TYR A 87 2.24 -24.22 13.65
CA TYR A 87 3.22 -23.96 14.69
C TYR A 87 2.69 -22.94 15.69
N ARG A 88 2.60 -23.35 16.96
CA ARG A 88 2.25 -22.48 18.09
C ARG A 88 3.50 -21.82 18.66
N GLU A 89 3.54 -20.50 18.64
CA GLU A 89 4.61 -19.70 19.23
C GLU A 89 4.68 -19.95 20.74
N GLY A 90 5.81 -20.49 21.20
CA GLY A 90 5.98 -20.90 22.61
C GLY A 90 5.02 -22.01 23.07
N GLY A 91 4.38 -22.72 22.14
CA GLY A 91 3.36 -23.74 22.45
C GLY A 91 1.98 -23.18 22.81
N ASN A 92 1.77 -21.86 22.74
CA ASN A 92 0.54 -21.21 23.17
C ASN A 92 -0.60 -21.42 22.17
N VAL A 93 -1.77 -21.83 22.65
CA VAL A 93 -3.01 -21.95 21.84
C VAL A 93 -3.38 -20.59 21.26
N GLY A 94 -3.87 -20.57 20.03
CA GLY A 94 -4.30 -19.34 19.37
C GLY A 94 -3.18 -18.56 18.67
N THR A 95 -1.92 -19.03 18.74
CA THR A 95 -0.78 -18.29 18.18
C THR A 95 -0.35 -18.73 16.79
N SER A 96 -0.76 -19.93 16.35
CA SER A 96 -0.44 -20.39 15.00
C SER A 96 -1.18 -19.59 13.92
N LEU A 97 -0.64 -19.58 12.70
CA LEU A 97 -1.24 -18.88 11.57
C LEU A 97 -2.69 -19.36 11.32
N CYS A 98 -2.90 -20.68 11.32
CA CYS A 98 -4.22 -21.28 11.13
C CYS A 98 -5.20 -20.86 12.23
N GLU A 99 -4.76 -20.83 13.49
CA GLU A 99 -5.61 -20.44 14.62
C GLU A 99 -5.97 -18.95 14.60
N LYS A 100 -4.98 -18.08 14.34
CA LYS A 100 -5.18 -16.62 14.22
C LYS A 100 -6.17 -16.31 13.11
N SER A 101 -6.02 -16.97 11.96
CA SER A 101 -6.92 -16.83 10.82
C SER A 101 -8.34 -17.33 11.15
N LEU A 102 -8.48 -18.54 11.69
CA LEU A 102 -9.77 -19.13 12.05
C LEU A 102 -10.51 -18.30 13.13
N ALA A 103 -9.79 -17.66 14.05
CA ALA A 103 -10.38 -16.81 15.09
C ALA A 103 -11.17 -15.60 14.53
N GLN A 104 -10.94 -15.20 13.27
CA GLN A 104 -11.71 -14.15 12.61
C GLN A 104 -13.14 -14.58 12.24
N SER A 105 -13.44 -15.90 12.25
CA SER A 105 -14.81 -16.40 12.17
C SER A 105 -15.54 -16.19 13.50
N ARG A 106 -15.90 -14.94 13.76
CA ARG A 106 -16.57 -14.46 14.99
C ARG A 106 -17.67 -13.43 14.75
N HIS A 107 -17.83 -13.02 13.50
CA HIS A 107 -18.79 -12.01 13.06
C HIS A 107 -20.03 -12.68 12.49
N GLN A 108 -21.10 -11.91 12.33
CA GLN A 108 -22.34 -12.38 11.71
C GLN A 108 -22.13 -12.77 10.24
N GLU A 109 -21.26 -12.04 9.52
CA GLU A 109 -20.94 -12.28 8.13
C GLU A 109 -20.14 -13.57 7.95
N LYS A 110 -20.29 -14.21 6.78
CA LYS A 110 -19.57 -15.43 6.47
C LYS A 110 -18.07 -15.14 6.32
N ALA A 111 -17.24 -15.82 7.09
CA ALA A 111 -15.80 -15.68 7.03
C ALA A 111 -15.19 -16.49 5.88
N ARG A 112 -14.34 -15.84 5.07
CA ARG A 112 -13.36 -16.46 4.18
C ARG A 112 -11.96 -16.07 4.62
N PHE A 113 -10.99 -16.88 4.26
CA PHE A 113 -9.61 -16.64 4.63
C PHE A 113 -8.75 -16.58 3.38
N ARG A 114 -7.83 -15.62 3.33
CA ARG A 114 -6.82 -15.56 2.28
C ARG A 114 -5.45 -15.42 2.90
N ILE A 115 -4.50 -16.22 2.43
CA ILE A 115 -3.09 -16.07 2.80
C ILE A 115 -2.34 -15.62 1.57
N ALA A 116 -1.89 -14.37 1.56
CA ALA A 116 -1.18 -13.76 0.45
C ALA A 116 0.32 -13.75 0.74
N THR A 117 1.11 -14.48 -0.04
CA THR A 117 2.55 -14.64 0.23
C THR A 117 3.41 -14.37 -0.99
N SER A 118 4.61 -13.81 -0.79
CA SER A 118 5.62 -13.68 -1.84
C SER A 118 6.33 -14.99 -2.16
N TYR A 119 6.31 -15.97 -1.24
CA TYR A 119 6.92 -17.30 -1.44
C TYR A 119 5.86 -18.39 -1.55
N ASP A 120 6.17 -19.42 -2.34
CA ASP A 120 5.24 -20.52 -2.58
C ASP A 120 5.12 -21.51 -1.41
N VAL A 121 4.16 -22.42 -1.53
CA VAL A 121 3.84 -23.46 -0.57
C VAL A 121 4.44 -24.82 -0.98
N HIS A 122 4.61 -25.69 0.00
CA HIS A 122 4.92 -27.10 -0.22
C HIS A 122 3.71 -27.85 -0.79
N ASP A 123 3.95 -28.95 -1.49
CA ASP A 123 2.95 -29.71 -2.26
C ASP A 123 1.65 -30.03 -1.50
N LYS A 124 1.72 -30.32 -0.19
CA LYS A 124 0.55 -30.61 0.63
C LYS A 124 -0.44 -29.44 0.74
N LEU A 125 0.01 -28.20 0.54
CA LEU A 125 -0.82 -27.00 0.59
C LEU A 125 -1.25 -26.53 -0.82
N LYS A 126 -0.78 -27.16 -1.90
CA LYS A 126 -1.19 -26.78 -3.26
C LYS A 126 -2.70 -26.83 -3.50
N PRO A 127 -3.50 -27.76 -2.93
CA PRO A 127 -4.93 -27.79 -3.15
C PRO A 127 -5.64 -26.48 -2.76
N ILE A 128 -5.21 -25.81 -1.69
CA ILE A 128 -5.80 -24.53 -1.25
C ILE A 128 -5.28 -23.32 -2.04
N LYS A 129 -4.33 -23.49 -2.97
CA LYS A 129 -3.96 -22.43 -3.93
C LYS A 129 -5.01 -22.21 -5.02
N LEU A 130 -5.85 -23.21 -5.24
CA LEU A 130 -6.91 -23.14 -6.23
C LEU A 130 -8.02 -22.21 -5.72
N PRO A 131 -8.54 -21.29 -6.56
CA PRO A 131 -9.61 -20.39 -6.15
C PRO A 131 -10.83 -21.12 -5.59
N LEU A 132 -11.49 -20.51 -4.62
CA LEU A 132 -12.70 -21.06 -4.01
C LEU A 132 -13.77 -21.29 -5.08
N GLY A 133 -14.35 -22.49 -5.09
CA GLY A 133 -15.39 -22.88 -6.05
C GLY A 133 -14.91 -23.14 -7.48
N SER A 134 -13.61 -23.08 -7.77
CA SER A 134 -13.10 -23.40 -9.11
C SER A 134 -13.29 -24.89 -9.44
N PRO A 135 -13.53 -25.26 -10.72
CA PRO A 135 -13.64 -26.66 -11.14
C PRO A 135 -12.43 -27.50 -10.72
N GLU A 136 -11.22 -26.93 -10.78
CA GLU A 136 -9.98 -27.59 -10.40
C GLU A 136 -9.95 -27.88 -8.90
N ARG A 137 -10.42 -26.95 -8.07
CA ARG A 137 -10.50 -27.17 -6.61
C ARG A 137 -11.51 -28.24 -6.27
N ILE A 138 -12.66 -28.24 -6.94
CA ILE A 138 -13.70 -29.27 -6.79
C ILE A 138 -13.15 -30.65 -7.21
N ALA A 139 -12.34 -30.73 -8.25
CA ALA A 139 -11.68 -31.97 -8.65
C ALA A 139 -10.62 -32.45 -7.64
N GLN A 140 -10.13 -31.59 -6.75
CA GLN A 140 -9.11 -31.91 -5.73
C GLN A 140 -9.68 -32.12 -4.31
N GLN A 141 -10.96 -32.44 -4.16
CA GLN A 141 -11.58 -32.61 -2.84
C GLN A 141 -10.92 -33.71 -2.00
N THR A 142 -10.44 -34.79 -2.62
CA THR A 142 -9.69 -35.83 -1.91
C THR A 142 -8.41 -35.27 -1.27
N GLN A 143 -7.65 -34.46 -2.01
CA GLN A 143 -6.43 -33.83 -1.51
C GLN A 143 -6.73 -32.77 -0.44
N ILE A 144 -7.87 -32.08 -0.52
CA ILE A 144 -8.34 -31.18 0.54
C ILE A 144 -8.64 -31.95 1.83
N HIS A 145 -9.34 -33.09 1.76
CA HIS A 145 -9.59 -33.94 2.94
C HIS A 145 -8.29 -34.52 3.55
N GLU A 146 -7.33 -34.90 2.72
CA GLU A 146 -5.99 -35.32 3.19
C GLU A 146 -5.24 -34.19 3.88
N LEU A 147 -5.37 -32.95 3.38
CA LEU A 147 -4.81 -31.76 4.01
C LEU A 147 -5.48 -31.48 5.36
N ILE A 148 -6.81 -31.52 5.45
CA ILE A 148 -7.57 -31.36 6.71
C ILE A 148 -7.05 -32.37 7.75
N THR A 149 -6.92 -33.65 7.36
CA THR A 149 -6.38 -34.69 8.23
C THR A 149 -4.94 -34.39 8.66
N SER A 150 -4.12 -33.91 7.74
CA SER A 150 -2.72 -33.54 8.02
C SER A 150 -2.60 -32.37 9.00
N ILE A 151 -3.47 -31.35 8.87
CA ILE A 151 -3.55 -30.20 9.78
C ILE A 151 -4.03 -30.67 11.16
N GLY A 152 -5.12 -31.44 11.23
CA GLY A 152 -5.69 -31.93 12.48
C GLY A 152 -4.71 -32.76 13.31
N ARG A 153 -3.91 -33.61 12.64
CA ARG A 153 -2.83 -34.38 13.29
C ARG A 153 -1.77 -33.51 13.95
N ARG A 154 -1.57 -32.26 13.53
CA ARG A 154 -0.58 -31.36 14.18
C ARG A 154 -1.08 -30.78 15.50
N PHE A 155 -2.40 -30.73 15.70
CA PHE A 155 -3.00 -30.18 16.91
C PHE A 155 -3.21 -31.22 18.02
N ASN A 156 -2.93 -32.51 17.78
CA ASN A 156 -2.82 -33.58 18.78
C ASN A 156 -3.92 -33.56 19.88
N GLY A 157 -5.18 -33.34 19.51
CA GLY A 157 -6.33 -33.34 20.42
C GLY A 157 -6.75 -31.97 20.99
N SER A 158 -5.95 -30.91 20.76
CA SER A 158 -6.30 -29.52 21.07
C SER A 158 -6.78 -28.81 19.80
N MET A 159 -7.88 -29.31 19.23
CA MET A 159 -8.44 -28.78 17.99
C MET A 159 -8.89 -27.33 18.17
N PRO A 160 -8.48 -26.41 17.27
CA PRO A 160 -8.93 -25.04 17.36
C PRO A 160 -10.34 -24.89 16.82
N PHE A 161 -11.11 -24.05 17.50
CA PHE A 161 -12.44 -23.62 17.09
C PHE A 161 -12.49 -22.11 17.05
N SER A 162 -13.20 -21.55 16.07
CA SER A 162 -13.51 -20.13 16.05
C SER A 162 -14.55 -19.78 17.12
N PRO A 163 -14.74 -18.49 17.45
CA PRO A 163 -15.83 -18.05 18.31
C PRO A 163 -17.23 -18.41 17.79
N ASN A 164 -17.39 -18.58 16.47
CA ASN A 164 -18.63 -19.08 15.84
C ASN A 164 -18.76 -20.62 15.88
N GLY A 165 -17.78 -21.35 16.44
CA GLY A 165 -17.78 -22.81 16.54
C GLY A 165 -17.23 -23.54 15.30
N GLU A 166 -16.65 -22.81 14.35
CA GLU A 166 -16.08 -23.39 13.14
C GLU A 166 -14.70 -24.01 13.41
N ASP A 167 -14.37 -25.10 12.72
CA ASP A 167 -13.13 -25.87 12.94
C ASP A 167 -12.12 -25.71 11.78
N ILE A 168 -11.09 -26.56 11.77
CA ILE A 168 -10.09 -26.58 10.69
C ILE A 168 -10.65 -27.02 9.33
N THR A 169 -11.77 -27.75 9.31
CA THR A 169 -12.45 -28.19 8.09
C THR A 169 -12.99 -26.95 7.42
N TYR A 170 -13.76 -26.15 8.18
CA TYR A 170 -14.26 -24.86 7.72
C TYR A 170 -13.11 -23.95 7.24
N TRP A 171 -12.03 -23.84 8.03
CA TRP A 171 -10.86 -23.07 7.63
C TRP A 171 -10.29 -23.53 6.29
N THR A 172 -10.01 -24.82 6.13
CA THR A 172 -9.34 -25.35 4.93
C THR A 172 -10.23 -25.22 3.69
N GLU A 173 -11.54 -25.43 3.83
CA GLU A 173 -12.51 -25.31 2.74
C GLU A 173 -12.75 -23.85 2.31
N ASN A 174 -12.67 -22.90 3.24
CA ASN A 174 -12.89 -21.47 2.99
C ASN A 174 -11.59 -20.65 2.91
N CYS A 175 -10.43 -21.30 2.92
CA CYS A 175 -9.12 -20.66 2.79
C CYS A 175 -8.63 -20.70 1.34
N TRP A 176 -8.09 -19.58 0.87
CA TRP A 176 -7.40 -19.47 -0.41
C TRP A 176 -5.97 -18.99 -0.21
N TRP A 177 -5.01 -19.78 -0.69
CA TRP A 177 -3.60 -19.40 -0.68
C TRP A 177 -3.22 -18.71 -1.99
N GLU A 178 -2.84 -17.44 -1.90
CA GLU A 178 -2.47 -16.65 -3.05
C GLU A 178 -0.95 -16.41 -3.08
N LYS A 179 -0.28 -17.01 -4.06
CA LYS A 179 1.13 -16.69 -4.36
C LYS A 179 1.16 -15.39 -5.15
N CYS A 180 1.66 -14.34 -4.52
CA CYS A 180 1.83 -13.01 -5.09
C CYS A 180 3.24 -12.85 -5.70
N PRO A 181 3.54 -11.78 -6.46
CA PRO A 181 4.88 -11.49 -6.96
C PRO A 181 5.92 -11.40 -5.84
N ASP A 182 7.14 -11.84 -6.10
CA ASP A 182 8.14 -12.04 -5.04
C ASP A 182 8.72 -10.71 -4.54
N SER A 183 8.72 -9.68 -5.39
CA SER A 183 9.27 -8.35 -5.12
C SER A 183 8.21 -7.25 -5.23
N ILE A 184 8.51 -6.10 -4.62
CA ILE A 184 7.63 -4.93 -4.66
C ILE A 184 7.50 -4.41 -6.09
N GLU A 185 8.59 -4.36 -6.85
CA GLU A 185 8.62 -3.86 -8.23
C GLU A 185 7.74 -4.71 -9.15
N ALA A 186 7.77 -6.03 -8.98
CA ALA A 186 6.93 -6.94 -9.75
C ALA A 186 5.44 -6.79 -9.39
N LEU A 187 5.14 -6.54 -8.11
CA LEU A 187 3.77 -6.27 -7.65
C LEU A 187 3.27 -4.89 -8.13
N GLU A 188 4.11 -3.87 -8.12
CA GLU A 188 3.82 -2.56 -8.68
C GLU A 188 3.54 -2.63 -10.18
N ALA A 189 4.38 -3.31 -10.95
CA ALA A 189 4.17 -3.50 -12.39
C ALA A 189 2.82 -4.18 -12.68
N LEU A 190 2.45 -5.21 -11.89
CA LEU A 190 1.15 -5.86 -11.98
C LEU A 190 0.01 -4.88 -11.66
N ASN A 191 0.17 -4.06 -10.63
CA ASN A 191 -0.82 -3.06 -10.25
C ASN A 191 -1.01 -1.98 -11.33
N ILE A 192 0.06 -1.53 -11.97
CA ILE A 192 -0.02 -0.59 -13.10
C ILE A 192 -0.79 -1.23 -14.27
N GLN A 193 -0.58 -2.53 -14.54
CA GLN A 193 -1.38 -3.25 -15.54
C GLN A 193 -2.86 -3.30 -15.17
N LEU A 194 -3.20 -3.57 -13.91
CA LEU A 194 -4.57 -3.53 -13.42
C LEU A 194 -5.18 -2.14 -13.51
N LEU A 195 -4.43 -1.08 -13.17
CA LEU A 195 -4.87 0.30 -13.33
C LEU A 195 -5.21 0.61 -14.79
N ASN A 196 -4.38 0.19 -15.74
CA ASN A 196 -4.67 0.33 -17.17
C ASN A 196 -5.96 -0.39 -17.58
N GLN A 197 -6.21 -1.58 -17.03
CA GLN A 197 -7.47 -2.29 -17.24
C GLN A 197 -8.66 -1.53 -16.66
N VAL A 198 -8.54 -0.98 -15.44
CA VAL A 198 -9.56 -0.15 -14.80
C VAL A 198 -9.89 1.07 -15.67
N LEU A 199 -8.88 1.81 -16.12
CA LEU A 199 -9.05 2.98 -16.97
C LEU A 199 -9.79 2.60 -18.26
N ARG A 200 -9.39 1.51 -18.91
CA ARG A 200 -10.03 1.01 -20.13
C ARG A 200 -11.50 0.64 -19.91
N VAL A 201 -11.81 -0.14 -18.87
CA VAL A 201 -13.19 -0.59 -18.56
C VAL A 201 -14.09 0.60 -18.23
N LYS A 202 -13.55 1.62 -17.56
CA LYS A 202 -14.28 2.84 -17.22
C LYS A 202 -14.32 3.89 -18.34
N GLY A 203 -13.69 3.63 -19.49
CA GLY A 203 -13.62 4.58 -20.61
C GLY A 203 -12.79 5.84 -20.31
N LEU A 204 -11.92 5.78 -19.30
CA LEU A 204 -11.06 6.90 -18.89
C LEU A 204 -9.78 6.89 -19.71
N ARG A 205 -9.41 8.06 -20.25
CA ARG A 205 -8.16 8.26 -20.98
C ARG A 205 -7.15 8.96 -20.09
N LEU A 206 -5.96 8.41 -20.00
CA LEU A 206 -4.83 8.98 -19.28
C LEU A 206 -3.54 8.67 -20.03
N GLU A 207 -2.74 9.70 -20.25
CA GLU A 207 -1.42 9.60 -20.87
C GLU A 207 -0.49 8.70 -20.05
N ILE A 208 0.44 8.03 -20.73
CA ILE A 208 1.35 7.05 -20.12
C ILE A 208 2.15 7.68 -18.98
N GLU A 209 2.61 8.92 -19.18
CA GLU A 209 3.41 9.70 -18.24
C GLU A 209 2.72 9.98 -16.90
N HIS A 210 1.38 9.95 -16.86
CA HIS A 210 0.60 10.21 -15.64
C HIS A 210 0.16 8.95 -14.90
N ARG A 211 0.44 7.75 -15.44
CA ARG A 211 -0.02 6.49 -14.86
C ARG A 211 0.69 6.15 -13.56
N ASP A 212 2.00 6.34 -13.53
CA ASP A 212 2.82 6.07 -12.34
C ASP A 212 2.45 7.05 -11.23
N GLU A 213 2.22 8.33 -11.58
CA GLU A 213 1.76 9.32 -10.61
C GLU A 213 0.37 8.98 -10.06
N LEU A 214 -0.59 8.61 -10.91
CA LEU A 214 -1.92 8.19 -10.46
C LEU A 214 -1.84 6.95 -9.55
N TYR A 215 -0.99 5.99 -9.89
CA TYR A 215 -0.77 4.81 -9.06
C TYR A 215 -0.18 5.17 -7.69
N LEU A 216 0.83 6.04 -7.64
CA LEU A 216 1.38 6.51 -6.37
C LEU A 216 0.36 7.29 -5.54
N GLN A 217 -0.53 8.07 -6.18
CA GLN A 217 -1.62 8.73 -5.47
C GLN A 217 -2.61 7.71 -4.86
N LEU A 218 -2.92 6.62 -5.57
CA LEU A 218 -3.71 5.51 -5.03
C LEU A 218 -3.00 4.83 -3.85
N LEU A 219 -1.71 4.52 -4.00
CA LEU A 219 -0.90 3.87 -2.96
C LEU A 219 -0.83 4.75 -1.71
N ASN A 220 -0.60 6.05 -1.86
CA ASN A 220 -0.66 7.01 -0.75
C ASN A 220 -2.03 7.04 -0.06
N LYS A 221 -3.12 6.89 -0.81
CA LYS A 221 -4.47 6.80 -0.24
C LYS A 221 -4.63 5.54 0.61
N VAL A 222 -4.13 4.40 0.15
CA VAL A 222 -4.10 3.12 0.90
C VAL A 222 -3.27 3.26 2.18
N VAL A 223 -2.07 3.83 2.06
CA VAL A 223 -1.13 4.05 3.17
C VAL A 223 -1.73 4.96 4.23
N ARG A 224 -2.46 6.01 3.84
CA ARG A 224 -3.19 6.86 4.80
C ARG A 224 -4.25 6.08 5.55
N CYS A 225 -4.97 5.16 4.89
CA CYS A 225 -5.97 4.32 5.53
C CYS A 225 -5.36 3.32 6.52
N SER A 226 -4.17 2.76 6.24
CA SER A 226 -3.49 1.82 7.15
C SER A 226 -2.99 2.50 8.44
N TYR A 227 -2.55 3.76 8.36
CA TYR A 227 -2.04 4.50 9.53
C TYR A 227 -3.11 5.13 10.44
N GLN A 228 -4.30 5.44 9.91
CA GLN A 228 -5.26 6.25 10.66
C GLN A 228 -5.79 5.51 11.91
N GLU A 229 -5.81 6.20 13.06
CA GLU A 229 -6.35 5.64 14.30
C GLU A 229 -7.87 5.38 14.17
N PRO A 230 -8.32 4.12 14.22
CA PRO A 230 -9.69 3.75 13.92
C PRO A 230 -10.70 4.17 15.01
N TYR A 231 -10.23 4.49 16.21
CA TYR A 231 -11.06 4.92 17.34
C TYR A 231 -11.45 6.41 17.27
N ARG A 232 -10.74 7.22 16.48
CA ARG A 232 -11.13 8.62 16.25
C ARG A 232 -12.23 8.73 15.20
N VAL A 233 -12.14 7.94 14.14
CA VAL A 233 -13.14 7.87 13.06
C VAL A 233 -13.16 6.45 12.49
N ARG A 234 -14.27 5.70 12.69
CA ARG A 234 -14.42 4.29 12.27
C ARG A 234 -14.42 4.04 10.75
N THR A 235 -14.44 5.08 9.93
CA THR A 235 -14.48 4.96 8.45
C THR A 235 -13.12 5.16 7.80
N ASN A 236 -12.14 5.68 8.53
CA ASN A 236 -10.86 6.15 7.98
C ASN A 236 -9.98 5.03 7.40
N PHE A 237 -10.10 3.81 7.91
CA PHE A 237 -9.38 2.66 7.41
C PHE A 237 -10.08 1.95 6.24
N LYS A 238 -11.27 2.43 5.83
CA LYS A 238 -12.13 1.81 4.83
C LYS A 238 -12.05 2.56 3.51
N LEU A 239 -11.95 1.82 2.41
CA LEU A 239 -12.10 2.34 1.07
C LEU A 239 -13.31 1.67 0.42
N GLU A 240 -14.32 2.48 0.10
CA GLU A 240 -15.55 2.03 -0.54
C GLU A 240 -15.46 2.19 -2.07
N ARG A 241 -16.07 1.26 -2.81
CA ARG A 241 -16.05 1.24 -4.28
C ARG A 241 -16.52 2.55 -4.91
N GLN A 242 -17.61 3.14 -4.41
CA GLN A 242 -18.16 4.37 -4.96
C GLN A 242 -17.20 5.55 -4.76
N GLN A 243 -16.75 5.76 -3.52
CA GLN A 243 -15.80 6.81 -3.17
C GLN A 243 -14.49 6.70 -3.98
N LEU A 244 -13.99 5.47 -4.17
CA LEU A 244 -12.78 5.24 -4.96
C LEU A 244 -13.02 5.46 -6.46
N THR A 245 -14.19 5.12 -6.97
CA THR A 245 -14.58 5.39 -8.37
C THR A 245 -14.64 6.89 -8.62
N ASP A 246 -15.30 7.64 -7.74
CA ASP A 246 -15.43 9.10 -7.86
C ASP A 246 -14.06 9.77 -7.78
N TRP A 247 -13.23 9.36 -6.82
CA TRP A 247 -11.84 9.81 -6.71
C TRP A 247 -11.04 9.54 -7.99
N LEU A 248 -11.12 8.34 -8.56
CA LEU A 248 -10.38 8.01 -9.78
C LEU A 248 -10.80 8.91 -10.96
N ILE A 249 -12.11 9.11 -11.14
CA ILE A 249 -12.65 9.95 -12.21
C ILE A 249 -12.20 11.40 -12.02
N GLU A 250 -12.31 11.94 -10.81
CA GLU A 250 -11.85 13.28 -10.46
C GLU A 250 -10.37 13.47 -10.80
N ARG A 251 -9.51 12.50 -10.42
CA ARG A 251 -8.07 12.59 -10.65
C ARG A 251 -7.71 12.52 -12.14
N VAL A 252 -8.32 11.60 -12.88
CA VAL A 252 -8.09 11.51 -14.33
C VAL A 252 -8.55 12.78 -15.04
N ASN A 253 -9.70 13.34 -14.65
CA ASN A 253 -10.17 14.60 -15.20
C ASN A 253 -9.23 15.77 -14.87
N ALA A 254 -8.67 15.81 -13.66
CA ALA A 254 -7.68 16.82 -13.27
C ALA A 254 -6.40 16.74 -14.11
N PHE A 255 -5.90 15.52 -14.41
CA PHE A 255 -4.80 15.32 -15.35
C PHE A 255 -5.15 15.81 -16.76
N ASN A 256 -6.33 15.46 -17.28
CA ASN A 256 -6.73 15.80 -18.64
C ASN A 256 -7.05 17.29 -18.87
N GLN A 257 -7.59 17.97 -17.86
CA GLN A 257 -7.92 19.40 -17.94
C GLN A 257 -6.68 20.30 -17.76
N GLY A 258 -5.53 19.71 -17.48
CA GLY A 258 -4.33 20.44 -17.12
C GLY A 258 -4.47 21.30 -15.86
N LEU A 259 -5.54 21.11 -15.08
CA LEU A 259 -5.70 21.69 -13.74
C LEU A 259 -4.71 21.06 -12.75
N ALA A 260 -4.28 19.82 -13.02
CA ALA A 260 -3.05 19.29 -12.43
C ALA A 260 -1.81 19.94 -13.04
N ASP A 261 -1.79 20.25 -14.34
CA ASP A 261 -0.61 20.74 -15.05
C ASP A 261 -0.21 22.17 -14.73
N SER A 262 -1.08 23.17 -14.66
CA SER A 262 -0.63 24.57 -14.50
C SER A 262 0.20 24.80 -13.21
N ASN A 263 0.04 23.90 -12.23
CA ASN A 263 0.77 23.89 -10.98
C ASN A 263 1.63 22.63 -10.81
N SER A 264 1.70 21.74 -11.81
CA SER A 264 2.59 20.58 -11.75
C SER A 264 4.04 21.02 -11.80
N LEU A 265 4.92 20.20 -11.23
CA LEU A 265 6.36 20.33 -11.40
C LEU A 265 6.73 20.51 -12.88
N SER A 266 6.12 19.72 -13.75
CA SER A 266 6.43 19.67 -15.18
C SER A 266 6.09 20.97 -15.89
N ALA A 267 4.94 21.59 -15.61
CA ALA A 267 4.64 22.90 -16.19
C ALA A 267 5.54 23.99 -15.61
N LYS A 268 5.79 23.99 -14.30
CA LYS A 268 6.69 24.98 -13.67
C LYS A 268 8.10 24.94 -14.26
N LEU A 269 8.61 23.74 -14.55
CA LEU A 269 9.90 23.56 -15.23
C LEU A 269 9.82 23.93 -16.71
N ARG A 270 8.73 23.62 -17.41
CA ARG A 270 8.51 24.02 -18.81
C ARG A 270 8.47 25.54 -18.95
N ASP A 271 7.77 26.23 -18.04
CA ASP A 271 7.68 27.69 -18.00
C ASP A 271 9.02 28.35 -17.67
N ALA A 272 9.86 27.68 -16.87
CA ALA A 272 11.25 28.07 -16.64
C ALA A 272 12.19 27.74 -17.81
N GLY A 273 11.66 27.15 -18.88
CA GLY A 273 12.37 26.86 -20.12
C GLY A 273 13.24 25.59 -20.06
N PHE A 274 12.97 24.63 -19.18
CA PHE A 274 13.72 23.37 -19.12
C PHE A 274 13.34 22.42 -20.26
N SER A 275 14.30 21.57 -20.65
CA SER A 275 14.09 20.54 -21.68
C SER A 275 13.19 19.41 -21.18
N ALA A 276 12.52 18.70 -22.11
CA ALA A 276 11.70 17.54 -21.76
C ALA A 276 12.47 16.44 -21.01
N GLU A 277 13.75 16.23 -21.36
CA GLU A 277 14.64 15.27 -20.67
C GLU A 277 14.88 15.69 -19.21
N THR A 278 15.14 16.97 -18.96
CA THR A 278 15.32 17.50 -17.60
C THR A 278 14.05 17.39 -16.77
N ILE A 279 12.90 17.64 -17.39
CA ILE A 279 11.58 17.50 -16.73
C ILE A 279 11.34 16.04 -16.33
N ALA A 280 11.59 15.10 -17.23
CA ALA A 280 11.46 13.67 -16.95
C ALA A 280 12.37 13.22 -15.79
N MET A 281 13.63 13.70 -15.76
CA MET A 281 14.54 13.42 -14.64
C MET A 281 14.05 14.02 -13.31
N ALA A 282 13.48 15.23 -13.34
CA ALA A 282 12.93 15.86 -12.13
C ALA A 282 11.70 15.11 -11.60
N GLN A 283 10.82 14.66 -12.50
CA GLN A 283 9.69 13.80 -12.16
C GLN A 283 10.18 12.47 -11.57
N GLU A 284 11.17 11.81 -12.18
CA GLU A 284 11.77 10.58 -11.67
C GLU A 284 12.32 10.77 -10.24
N LEU A 285 13.02 11.87 -9.97
CA LEU A 285 13.53 12.19 -8.63
C LEU A 285 12.40 12.45 -7.62
N LYS A 286 11.31 13.13 -8.03
CA LYS A 286 10.09 13.30 -7.23
C LYS A 286 9.47 11.94 -6.88
N LEU A 287 9.30 11.07 -7.88
CA LEU A 287 8.71 9.74 -7.72
C LEU A 287 9.56 8.87 -6.80
N LYS A 288 10.89 8.87 -6.97
CA LYS A 288 11.82 8.16 -6.06
C LYS A 288 11.70 8.65 -4.62
N TYR A 289 11.66 9.96 -4.41
CA TYR A 289 11.44 10.51 -3.08
C TYR A 289 10.10 10.05 -2.48
N VAL A 290 9.00 10.10 -3.25
CA VAL A 290 7.70 9.62 -2.79
C VAL A 290 7.75 8.13 -2.47
N GLY A 291 8.37 7.31 -3.31
CA GLY A 291 8.61 5.89 -3.05
C GLY A 291 9.34 5.66 -1.73
N GLU A 292 10.39 6.43 -1.44
CA GLU A 292 11.13 6.34 -0.18
C GLU A 292 10.33 6.79 1.04
N THR A 293 9.41 7.77 0.90
CA THR A 293 8.51 8.11 2.01
C THR A 293 7.57 6.95 2.37
N LEU A 294 7.37 6.02 1.43
CA LEU A 294 6.58 4.81 1.63
C LEU A 294 7.44 3.66 2.18
N SER A 295 8.70 3.53 1.74
CA SER A 295 9.59 2.43 2.15
C SER A 295 10.42 2.69 3.41
N ASN A 296 10.92 3.90 3.59
CA ASN A 296 11.90 4.31 4.61
C ASN A 296 13.22 3.50 4.56
N ASP A 297 13.64 2.99 3.39
CA ASP A 297 14.81 2.12 3.28
C ASP A 297 16.13 2.84 3.56
N PHE A 298 16.19 4.15 3.30
CA PHE A 298 17.40 4.95 3.45
C PHE A 298 17.37 5.99 4.56
N CYS A 299 16.19 6.33 5.11
CA CYS A 299 16.07 7.40 6.09
C CYS A 299 14.94 7.14 7.08
N GLU A 300 15.20 7.32 8.38
CA GLU A 300 14.14 7.17 9.39
C GLU A 300 13.09 8.27 9.23
N GLY A 301 11.81 7.96 9.39
CA GLY A 301 10.74 8.95 9.24
C GLY A 301 10.88 10.22 10.11
N ARG A 302 11.60 10.17 11.25
CA ARG A 302 11.93 11.38 12.02
C ARG A 302 13.01 12.22 11.33
N THR A 303 14.06 11.58 10.83
CA THR A 303 15.15 12.23 10.09
C THR A 303 14.65 12.79 8.77
N LEU A 304 13.79 12.05 8.06
CA LEU A 304 13.16 12.50 6.82
C LEU A 304 12.30 13.75 7.08
N ARG A 305 11.44 13.75 8.12
CA ARG A 305 10.67 14.94 8.50
C ARG A 305 11.52 16.15 8.86
N LEU A 306 12.67 15.94 9.50
CA LEU A 306 13.62 17.02 9.78
C LEU A 306 14.22 17.57 8.48
N LEU A 307 14.71 16.69 7.60
CA LEU A 307 15.22 17.06 6.28
C LEU A 307 14.16 17.86 5.48
N GLU A 308 12.93 17.36 5.42
CA GLU A 308 11.80 18.04 4.78
C GLU A 308 11.56 19.43 5.38
N GLY A 309 11.53 19.53 6.72
CA GLY A 309 11.31 20.80 7.42
C GLY A 309 12.40 21.84 7.13
N GLU A 310 13.67 21.43 7.19
CA GLU A 310 14.81 22.31 6.90
C GLU A 310 14.80 22.78 5.43
N ILE A 311 14.55 21.86 4.49
CA ILE A 311 14.46 22.22 3.07
C ILE A 311 13.30 23.18 2.84
N LEU A 312 12.12 22.92 3.42
CA LEU A 312 10.96 23.80 3.24
C LEU A 312 11.20 25.19 3.82
N GLY A 313 11.85 25.28 4.98
CA GLY A 313 12.28 26.55 5.58
C GLY A 313 13.22 27.33 4.66
N ALA A 314 14.28 26.68 4.17
CA ALA A 314 15.24 27.35 3.28
C ALA A 314 14.64 27.74 1.92
N LEU A 315 13.72 26.94 1.36
CA LEU A 315 12.99 27.30 0.14
C LEU A 315 12.10 28.52 0.34
N LEU A 316 11.53 28.72 1.54
CA LEU A 316 10.76 29.92 1.86
C LEU A 316 11.64 31.17 1.90
N ASP A 317 12.85 31.08 2.45
CA ASP A 317 13.81 32.19 2.47
C ASP A 317 14.25 32.57 1.06
N LEU A 318 14.64 31.59 0.24
CA LEU A 318 14.98 31.80 -1.17
C LEU A 318 13.83 32.43 -1.96
N ARG A 319 12.60 31.98 -1.70
CA ARG A 319 11.42 32.55 -2.33
C ARG A 319 11.24 34.03 -1.96
N THR A 320 11.48 34.39 -0.71
CA THR A 320 11.41 35.78 -0.24
C THR A 320 12.46 36.64 -0.95
N GLU A 321 13.68 36.12 -1.13
CA GLU A 321 14.75 36.78 -1.88
C GLU A 321 14.40 36.97 -3.36
N LYS A 322 13.83 35.95 -4.01
CA LYS A 322 13.38 36.02 -5.41
C LYS A 322 12.32 37.11 -5.63
N TYR A 323 11.36 37.23 -4.71
CA TYR A 323 10.28 38.23 -4.81
C TYR A 323 10.65 39.59 -4.21
N SER A 324 11.88 39.76 -3.72
CA SER A 324 12.33 41.06 -3.21
C SER A 324 12.50 42.07 -4.35
N PRO A 325 12.14 43.35 -4.14
CA PRO A 325 12.32 44.40 -5.13
C PRO A 325 13.79 44.51 -5.54
N GLY A 326 14.09 44.24 -6.82
CA GLY A 326 15.46 44.29 -7.37
C GLY A 326 16.10 42.92 -7.63
N SER A 327 15.42 41.81 -7.33
CA SER A 327 15.91 40.49 -7.75
C SER A 327 15.96 40.38 -9.28
N THR A 328 17.08 39.90 -9.80
CA THR A 328 17.33 39.68 -11.24
C THR A 328 17.49 38.21 -11.59
N LEU A 329 17.23 37.32 -10.63
CA LEU A 329 17.41 35.87 -10.79
C LEU A 329 16.50 35.35 -11.89
N SER A 330 17.11 34.76 -12.92
CA SER A 330 16.35 34.04 -13.94
C SER A 330 15.67 32.80 -13.34
N PRO A 331 14.61 32.28 -13.98
CA PRO A 331 13.94 31.06 -13.53
C PRO A 331 14.88 29.87 -13.34
N ARG A 332 15.90 29.74 -14.20
CA ARG A 332 16.89 28.65 -14.14
C ARG A 332 17.89 28.83 -13.00
N GLU A 333 18.40 30.05 -12.81
CA GLU A 333 19.31 30.34 -11.69
C GLU A 333 18.62 30.13 -10.34
N PHE A 334 17.35 30.52 -10.24
CA PHE A 334 16.57 30.28 -9.03
C PHE A 334 16.33 28.79 -8.78
N HIS A 335 16.02 28.01 -9.83
CA HIS A 335 15.94 26.55 -9.73
C HIS A 335 17.25 25.93 -9.23
N ASP A 336 18.38 26.32 -9.81
CA ASP A 336 19.68 25.77 -9.45
C ASP A 336 20.05 26.10 -8.00
N LEU A 337 19.69 27.29 -7.54
CA LEU A 337 19.84 27.69 -6.15
C LEU A 337 18.98 26.81 -5.21
N CYS A 338 17.72 26.53 -5.57
CA CYS A 338 16.88 25.59 -4.82
C CYS A 338 17.49 24.19 -4.73
N VAL A 339 18.02 23.66 -5.85
CA VAL A 339 18.69 22.35 -5.88
C VAL A 339 19.96 22.34 -5.03
N GLN A 340 20.79 23.39 -5.12
CA GLN A 340 22.02 23.51 -4.35
C GLN A 340 21.74 23.59 -2.85
N THR A 341 20.77 24.40 -2.45
CA THR A 341 20.35 24.54 -1.06
C THR A 341 19.83 23.21 -0.49
N ALA A 342 18.98 22.49 -1.24
CA ALA A 342 18.52 21.16 -0.81
C ALA A 342 19.67 20.18 -0.59
N LYS A 343 20.66 20.16 -1.50
CA LYS A 343 21.88 19.34 -1.36
C LYS A 343 22.75 19.77 -0.19
N ALA A 344 22.92 21.08 0.02
CA ALA A 344 23.71 21.63 1.11
C ALA A 344 23.13 21.28 2.48
N ILE A 345 21.80 21.34 2.64
CA ILE A 345 21.11 20.92 3.87
C ILE A 345 21.36 19.45 4.18
N LEU A 346 21.30 18.59 3.16
CA LEU A 346 21.61 17.17 3.31
C LEU A 346 23.08 16.93 3.73
N GLN A 347 23.99 17.75 3.21
CA GLN A 347 25.43 17.69 3.51
C GLN A 347 25.80 18.35 4.84
N GLY A 348 24.88 19.07 5.49
CA GLY A 348 25.11 19.73 6.77
C GLY A 348 25.32 18.76 7.93
N ASP A 349 26.14 19.17 8.89
CA ASP A 349 26.58 18.37 10.05
C ASP A 349 25.42 17.81 10.89
N THR A 350 24.26 18.48 10.89
CA THR A 350 23.04 18.09 11.62
C THR A 350 22.35 16.84 11.08
N LEU A 351 22.48 16.56 9.78
CA LEU A 351 21.78 15.48 9.08
C LEU A 351 22.74 14.39 8.57
N HIS A 352 23.99 14.74 8.24
CA HIS A 352 24.99 13.79 7.75
C HIS A 352 25.26 12.63 8.73
N ASN A 353 25.12 12.86 10.04
CA ASN A 353 25.40 11.89 11.11
C ASN A 353 24.19 11.06 11.57
N ARG A 354 23.02 11.14 10.89
CA ARG A 354 21.75 10.51 11.33
C ARG A 354 21.20 9.43 10.38
N ALA A 355 22.10 8.84 9.61
CA ALA A 355 21.85 7.69 8.73
C ALA A 355 21.33 6.45 9.49
N ILE A 356 20.54 5.62 8.80
CA ILE A 356 20.23 4.25 9.27
C ILE A 356 21.45 3.36 8.98
N GLY A 357 22.10 2.85 10.04
CA GLY A 357 23.15 1.82 9.93
C GLY A 357 24.35 2.20 9.07
N ASP A 358 24.94 3.37 9.31
CA ASP A 358 26.12 3.92 8.59
C ASP A 358 25.94 4.15 7.07
N LYS A 359 24.73 4.00 6.52
CA LYS A 359 24.47 4.28 5.09
C LYS A 359 24.18 5.77 4.86
N PRO A 360 24.96 6.50 4.05
CA PRO A 360 24.71 7.91 3.79
C PRO A 360 23.32 8.09 3.17
N ILE A 361 22.61 9.13 3.61
CA ILE A 361 21.29 9.49 3.07
C ILE A 361 21.48 9.87 1.58
N PRO A 362 20.78 9.20 0.63
CA PRO A 362 20.95 9.46 -0.79
C PRO A 362 20.58 10.89 -1.20
N GLY A 363 21.39 11.49 -2.09
CA GLY A 363 21.18 12.85 -2.60
C GLY A 363 19.83 13.08 -3.29
N PHE A 364 19.23 12.02 -3.84
CA PHE A 364 17.93 12.12 -4.51
C PHE A 364 16.79 12.46 -3.53
N LEU A 365 16.91 12.14 -2.23
CA LEU A 365 15.86 12.43 -1.26
C LEU A 365 15.65 13.93 -1.09
N ALA A 366 16.74 14.69 -0.96
CA ALA A 366 16.67 16.14 -0.80
C ALA A 366 16.13 16.83 -2.07
N VAL A 367 16.67 16.45 -3.24
CA VAL A 367 16.26 17.05 -4.52
C VAL A 367 14.83 16.62 -4.89
N GLY A 368 14.46 15.36 -4.65
CA GLY A 368 13.12 14.84 -4.88
C GLY A 368 12.08 15.49 -3.97
N TYR A 369 12.42 15.78 -2.69
CA TYR A 369 11.55 16.57 -1.82
C TYR A 369 11.36 18.00 -2.33
N MET A 370 12.44 18.66 -2.78
CA MET A 370 12.33 20.01 -3.35
C MET A 370 11.35 20.04 -4.54
N TYR A 371 11.44 19.03 -5.42
CA TYR A 371 10.50 18.87 -6.52
C TYR A 371 9.07 18.56 -6.06
N GLN A 372 8.90 17.75 -5.01
CA GLN A 372 7.60 17.51 -4.38
C GLN A 372 7.01 18.80 -3.77
N ALA A 373 7.83 19.65 -3.15
CA ALA A 373 7.41 20.94 -2.60
C ALA A 373 7.02 21.92 -3.74
N THR A 374 7.76 21.88 -4.84
CA THR A 374 7.44 22.63 -6.06
C THR A 374 6.08 22.20 -6.62
N ASP A 375 5.84 20.90 -6.73
CA ASP A 375 4.56 20.31 -7.18
C ASP A 375 3.38 20.76 -6.29
N ARG A 376 3.61 20.88 -4.97
CA ARG A 376 2.63 21.38 -3.99
C ARG A 376 2.46 22.91 -3.95
N CYS A 377 2.99 23.63 -4.93
CA CYS A 377 2.89 25.10 -5.06
C CYS A 377 3.62 25.92 -3.98
N PHE A 378 4.56 25.31 -3.25
CA PHE A 378 5.40 26.08 -2.33
C PHE A 378 6.47 26.89 -3.06
N VAL A 379 6.90 26.41 -4.24
CA VAL A 379 7.93 27.02 -5.09
C VAL A 379 7.37 27.28 -6.49
N GLN A 380 7.69 28.45 -7.05
CA GLN A 380 7.46 28.82 -8.45
C GLN A 380 8.75 29.40 -9.02
N PHE A 381 9.14 28.92 -10.20
CA PHE A 381 10.37 29.36 -10.86
C PHE A 381 10.16 30.63 -11.69
N VAL A 382 8.94 30.83 -12.18
CA VAL A 382 8.51 32.05 -12.88
C VAL A 382 7.63 32.85 -11.92
N ASN A 383 7.70 34.18 -12.00
CA ASN A 383 6.87 35.03 -11.17
C ASN A 383 5.39 34.83 -11.54
N PRO A 384 4.48 34.71 -10.55
CA PRO A 384 3.05 34.67 -10.84
C PRO A 384 2.66 35.99 -11.51
N THR A 385 1.86 35.86 -12.58
CA THR A 385 1.33 37.00 -13.34
C THR A 385 0.22 37.71 -12.58
#